data_AF-A0A923V4R4-F1
#
_entry.id   AF-A0A923V4R4-F1
#
_cell.length_a   1.000
_cell.length_b   1.000
_cell.length_c   1.000
_cell.angle_alpha   90.00
_cell.angle_beta   90.00
_cell.angle_gamma   90.00
#
_symmetry.space_group_name_H-M   'P 1'
#
loop_
_entity.id
_entity.type
_entity.pdbx_description
1 polymer ?
#
loop_
_entity_poly.entity_id
_entity_poly.type
_entity_poly.pdbx_seq_one_letter_code
_entity_poly.pdbx_strand_id
1 'polypeptide(L)'
;MFDTQFMSLPGISPQEYAYLQTATNGLNEQQIRTFLMIYSGKRKNPSDMLLFCVIGLFLVPGLQRFIIGQIGMGILYLLTVGLCFIGSIIDIVNHKELAFEHNQKMVFESLQMVRMGNFQ
;
A
#
# COMPACT_ATOMS: atom_id res chain seq x y z
N MET A 1 5.90 8.01 22.74
CA MET A 1 4.42 7.98 22.93
C MET A 1 3.65 7.89 21.61
N PHE A 2 4.32 7.85 20.45
CA PHE A 2 3.67 7.69 19.13
C PHE A 2 3.47 6.22 18.72
N ASP A 3 4.20 5.29 19.35
CA ASP A 3 4.16 3.85 19.06
C ASP A 3 2.75 3.25 19.19
N THR A 4 2.00 3.69 20.21
CA THR A 4 0.62 3.25 20.44
C THR A 4 -0.34 3.71 19.34
N GLN A 5 -0.04 4.84 18.67
CA GLN A 5 -0.89 5.38 17.60
C GLN A 5 -0.72 4.63 16.28
N PHE A 6 0.48 4.08 16.01
CA PHE A 6 0.69 3.23 14.83
C PHE A 6 0.12 1.82 15.03
N MET A 7 0.13 1.30 16.26
CA MET A 7 -0.43 -0.02 16.58
C MET A 7 -1.95 -0.09 16.48
N SER A 8 -2.66 1.06 16.46
CA SER A 8 -4.11 1.08 16.25
C SER A 8 -4.51 0.90 14.77
N LEU A 9 -3.55 0.92 13.84
CA LEU A 9 -3.80 0.71 12.42
C LEU A 9 -4.13 -0.78 12.16
N PRO A 10 -5.33 -1.09 11.60
CA PRO A 10 -5.78 -2.47 11.47
C PRO A 10 -4.88 -3.27 10.53
N GLY A 11 -4.41 -4.46 10.94
CA GLY A 11 -3.59 -5.31 10.06
C GLY A 11 -2.23 -4.71 9.67
N ILE A 12 -1.65 -3.84 10.50
CA ILE A 12 -0.29 -3.30 10.30
C ILE A 12 0.75 -4.41 10.30
N SER A 13 1.57 -4.44 9.25
CA SER A 13 2.68 -5.40 9.18
C SER A 13 3.87 -4.89 10.01
N PRO A 14 4.71 -5.77 10.55
CA PRO A 14 5.93 -5.36 11.27
C PRO A 14 6.86 -4.48 10.42
N GLN A 15 6.91 -4.75 9.11
CA GLN A 15 7.71 -4.00 8.14
C GLN A 15 7.15 -2.59 7.92
N GLU A 16 5.82 -2.47 7.81
CA GLU A 16 5.10 -1.20 7.72
C GLU A 16 5.31 -0.35 8.98
N TYR A 17 5.22 -0.96 10.16
CA TYR A 17 5.48 -0.28 11.43
C TYR A 17 6.90 0.31 11.51
N ALA A 18 7.92 -0.50 11.19
CA ALA A 18 9.31 -0.04 11.19
C ALA A 18 9.54 1.09 10.18
N TYR A 19 8.91 0.99 9.00
CA TYR A 19 8.97 2.05 8.00
C TYR A 19 8.31 3.34 8.48
N LEU A 20 7.14 3.27 9.12
CA LEU A 20 6.46 4.45 9.67
C LEU A 20 7.30 5.14 10.74
N GLN A 21 7.90 4.40 11.67
CA GLN A 21 8.78 4.98 12.71
C GLN A 21 9.93 5.79 12.11
N THR A 22 10.56 5.27 11.05
CA THR A 22 11.66 5.97 10.37
C THR A 22 11.17 7.15 9.53
N ALA A 23 10.05 7.00 8.83
CA ALA A 23 9.50 8.02 7.94
C ALA A 23 8.90 9.22 8.70
N THR A 24 8.34 9.00 9.89
CA THR A 24 7.82 10.05 10.77
C THR A 24 8.85 10.59 11.76
N ASN A 25 10.12 10.17 11.65
CA ASN A 25 11.19 10.66 12.52
C ASN A 25 11.35 12.19 12.32
N GLY A 26 11.36 12.95 13.41
CA GLY A 26 11.47 14.41 13.37
C GLY A 26 10.15 15.17 13.19
N LEU A 27 9.01 14.50 13.07
CA LEU A 27 7.70 15.15 13.15
C LEU A 27 7.27 15.43 14.60
N ASN A 28 6.57 16.54 14.81
CA ASN A 28 5.93 16.84 16.09
C ASN A 28 4.60 16.07 16.25
N GLU A 29 4.01 16.10 17.45
CA GLU A 29 2.78 15.35 17.73
C GLU A 29 1.58 15.78 16.88
N GLN A 30 1.46 17.07 16.57
CA GLN A 30 0.37 17.59 15.72
C GLN A 30 0.53 17.13 14.27
N GLN A 31 1.76 17.13 13.75
CA GLN A 31 2.12 16.63 12.43
C GLN A 31 1.86 15.13 12.32
N ILE A 32 2.19 14.35 13.36
CA ILE A 32 1.92 12.90 13.40
C ILE A 32 0.41 12.62 13.39
N ARG A 33 -0.39 13.36 14.16
CA ARG A 33 -1.85 13.21 14.16
C ARG A 33 -2.46 13.52 12.79
N THR A 34 -2.00 14.59 12.16
CA THR A 34 -2.43 14.98 10.81
C THR A 34 -2.00 13.95 9.77
N PHE A 35 -0.75 13.48 9.86
CA PHE A 35 -0.23 12.40 9.03
C PHE A 35 -1.09 11.14 9.14
N LEU A 36 -1.39 10.69 10.37
CA LEU A 36 -2.20 9.49 10.61
C LEU A 36 -3.62 9.60 10.06
N MET A 37 -4.25 10.78 10.19
CA MET A 37 -5.57 11.04 9.62
C MET A 37 -5.55 10.83 8.09
N ILE A 38 -4.56 11.38 7.41
CA ILE A 38 -4.46 11.29 5.95
C ILE A 38 -4.04 9.88 5.51
N TYR A 39 -3.05 9.31 6.19
CA TYR A 39 -2.47 8.01 5.88
C TYR A 39 -3.48 6.88 6.05
N SER A 40 -4.21 6.86 7.17
CA SER A 40 -5.19 5.80 7.47
C SER A 40 -6.30 5.69 6.43
N GLY A 41 -6.69 6.80 5.79
CA GLY A 41 -7.69 6.81 4.72
C GLY A 41 -7.18 6.32 3.36
N LYS A 42 -5.86 6.40 3.11
CA LYS A 42 -5.23 5.99 1.85
C LYS A 42 -4.62 4.59 1.89
N ARG A 43 -4.26 4.13 3.09
CA ARG A 43 -3.67 2.82 3.36
C ARG A 43 -4.55 1.67 2.89
N LYS A 44 -3.93 0.60 2.38
CA LYS A 44 -4.60 -0.65 2.03
C LYS A 44 -4.16 -1.77 2.96
N ASN A 45 -5.12 -2.58 3.41
CA ASN A 45 -4.81 -3.75 4.22
C ASN A 45 -4.31 -4.89 3.33
N PRO A 46 -3.27 -5.64 3.74
CA PRO A 46 -2.78 -6.80 2.99
C PRO A 46 -3.85 -7.87 2.72
N SER A 47 -4.79 -8.06 3.67
CA SER A 47 -5.90 -9.01 3.52
C SER A 47 -6.89 -8.60 2.43
N ASP A 48 -7.20 -7.31 2.34
CA ASP A 48 -8.07 -6.77 1.29
C ASP A 48 -7.39 -6.92 -0.07
N MET A 49 -6.07 -6.70 -0.11
CA MET A 49 -5.25 -6.88 -1.30
C MET A 49 -5.29 -8.31 -1.84
N LEU A 50 -5.23 -9.31 -0.94
CA LEU A 50 -5.39 -10.71 -1.30
C LEU A 50 -6.78 -11.01 -1.85
N LEU A 51 -7.83 -10.44 -1.25
CA LEU A 51 -9.19 -10.61 -1.75
C LEU A 51 -9.33 -10.05 -3.17
N PHE A 52 -8.78 -8.87 -3.44
CA PHE A 52 -8.71 -8.34 -4.80
C PHE A 52 -7.95 -9.28 -5.74
N CYS A 53 -6.79 -9.82 -5.31
CA CYS A 53 -5.99 -10.74 -6.14
C CYS A 53 -6.80 -11.98 -6.54
N VAL A 54 -7.52 -12.56 -5.57
CA VAL A 54 -8.33 -13.77 -5.77
C VAL A 54 -9.52 -13.47 -6.67
N ILE A 55 -10.23 -12.35 -6.47
CA ILE A 55 -11.34 -11.95 -7.34
C ILE A 55 -10.85 -11.68 -8.77
N GLY A 56 -9.70 -11.00 -8.91
CA GLY A 56 -9.05 -10.72 -10.19
C GLY A 56 -8.67 -12.00 -10.94
N LEU A 57 -8.28 -13.06 -10.24
CA LEU A 57 -7.95 -14.36 -10.83
C LEU A 57 -9.15 -15.05 -11.51
N PHE A 58 -10.39 -14.84 -11.02
CA PHE A 58 -11.60 -15.47 -11.56
C PHE A 58 -12.39 -14.62 -12.57
N LEU A 59 -12.34 -13.28 -12.46
CA LEU A 59 -13.11 -12.37 -13.33
C LEU A 59 -12.30 -11.88 -14.54
N VAL A 60 -11.13 -11.28 -14.31
CA VAL A 60 -10.25 -10.75 -15.36
C VAL A 60 -8.81 -10.72 -14.83
N PRO A 61 -7.98 -11.74 -15.12
CA PRO A 61 -6.60 -11.75 -14.65
C PRO A 61 -5.83 -10.56 -15.23
N GLY A 62 -4.97 -9.94 -14.42
CA GLY A 62 -4.12 -8.82 -14.83
C GLY A 62 -4.69 -7.39 -14.67
N LEU A 63 -6.00 -7.19 -14.53
CA LEU A 63 -6.57 -5.83 -14.32
C LEU A 63 -6.10 -5.18 -13.02
N GLN A 64 -5.89 -5.98 -11.98
CA GLN A 64 -5.39 -5.50 -10.70
C GLN A 64 -3.98 -4.88 -10.79
N ARG A 65 -3.13 -5.34 -11.72
CA ARG A 65 -1.79 -4.77 -11.91
C ARG A 65 -1.82 -3.32 -12.40
N PHE A 66 -2.88 -2.92 -13.11
CA PHE A 66 -3.10 -1.52 -13.48
C PHE A 66 -3.46 -0.66 -12.26
N ILE A 67 -4.18 -1.21 -11.28
CA ILE A 67 -4.56 -0.50 -10.04
C ILE A 67 -3.35 -0.27 -9.12
N ILE A 68 -2.37 -1.17 -9.14
CA ILE A 68 -1.14 -1.09 -8.33
C ILE A 68 -0.05 -0.22 -8.99
N GLY A 69 -0.26 0.19 -10.26
CA GLY A 69 0.69 1.00 -11.02
C GLY A 69 1.80 0.22 -11.73
N GLN A 70 1.71 -1.12 -11.80
CA GLN A 70 2.64 -1.98 -12.55
C GLN A 70 2.17 -2.17 -14.01
N ILE A 71 1.92 -1.05 -14.70
CA ILE A 71 1.28 -1.01 -16.03
C ILE A 71 2.07 -1.83 -17.07
N GLY A 72 3.41 -1.78 -17.04
CA GLY A 72 4.26 -2.54 -17.98
C GLY A 72 4.11 -4.06 -17.87
N MET A 73 4.04 -4.59 -16.64
CA MET A 73 3.77 -6.01 -16.39
C MET A 73 2.31 -6.37 -16.71
N GLY A 74 1.35 -5.47 -16.51
CA GLY A 74 -0.05 -5.69 -16.89
C GLY A 74 -0.23 -5.89 -18.40
N ILE A 75 0.41 -5.06 -19.22
CA ILE A 75 0.31 -5.12 -20.70
C ILE A 75 0.97 -6.38 -21.26
N LEU A 76 2.16 -6.75 -20.77
CA LEU A 76 2.88 -7.95 -21.19
C LEU A 76 2.06 -9.23 -20.94
N TYR A 77 1.35 -9.28 -19.81
CA TYR A 77 0.52 -10.41 -19.38
C TYR A 77 -0.87 -10.45 -20.05
N LEU A 78 -1.41 -9.32 -20.52
CA LEU A 78 -2.66 -9.28 -21.30
C LEU A 78 -2.47 -9.86 -22.71
N LEU A 79 -1.30 -9.66 -23.32
CA LEU A 79 -0.98 -10.19 -24.65
C LEU A 79 -0.69 -11.70 -24.65
N THR A 80 -0.58 -12.30 -23.47
CA THR A 80 -0.22 -13.71 -23.29
C THR A 80 -1.16 -14.37 -22.27
N VAL A 81 -2.31 -14.87 -22.74
CA VAL A 81 -3.40 -15.43 -21.91
C VAL A 81 -2.91 -16.44 -20.85
N GLY A 82 -1.89 -17.25 -21.15
CA GLY A 82 -1.30 -18.20 -20.19
C GLY A 82 -0.43 -17.56 -19.09
N LEU A 83 0.19 -16.41 -19.37
CA LEU A 83 0.93 -15.67 -18.35
C LEU A 83 -0.03 -15.02 -17.35
N CYS A 84 -1.24 -14.62 -17.75
CA CYS A 84 -2.23 -14.02 -16.84
C CYS A 84 -2.50 -14.82 -15.56
N PHE A 85 -2.61 -16.15 -15.67
CA PHE A 85 -2.76 -17.05 -14.52
C PHE A 85 -1.49 -17.12 -13.67
N ILE A 86 -0.32 -17.25 -14.30
CA ILE A 86 0.98 -17.28 -13.62
C ILE A 86 1.20 -15.97 -12.84
N GLY A 87 0.86 -14.83 -13.44
CA GLY A 87 0.96 -13.51 -12.81
C GLY A 87 0.04 -13.39 -11.61
N SER A 88 -1.19 -13.89 -11.71
CA SER A 88 -2.15 -13.88 -10.60
C SER A 88 -1.70 -14.78 -9.45
N ILE A 89 -1.08 -15.93 -9.73
CA ILE A 89 -0.49 -16.81 -8.69
C ILE A 89 0.67 -16.09 -7.98
N ILE A 90 1.56 -15.45 -8.72
CA ILE A 90 2.67 -14.67 -8.15
C ILE A 90 2.12 -13.52 -7.29
N ASP A 91 1.06 -12.84 -7.75
CA ASP A 91 0.42 -11.74 -7.01
C ASP A 91 -0.27 -12.23 -5.73
N ILE A 92 -0.82 -13.45 -5.70
CA ILE A 92 -1.34 -14.08 -4.48
C ILE A 92 -0.21 -14.43 -3.51
N VAL A 93 0.94 -14.91 -3.99
CA VAL A 93 2.09 -15.20 -3.11
C VAL A 93 2.68 -13.89 -2.55
N ASN A 94 2.76 -12.85 -3.39
CA ASN A 94 3.41 -11.59 -3.07
C ASN A 94 2.44 -10.47 -2.61
N HIS A 95 1.18 -10.79 -2.32
CA HIS A 95 0.14 -9.81 -1.94
C HIS A 95 0.56 -8.88 -0.78
N LYS A 96 1.33 -9.41 0.19
CA LYS A 96 1.83 -8.64 1.33
C LYS A 96 2.84 -7.58 0.91
N GLU A 97 3.72 -7.93 -0.02
CA GLU A 97 4.74 -7.04 -0.56
C GLU A 97 4.10 -5.98 -1.45
N LEU A 98 3.11 -6.36 -2.27
CA LEU A 98 2.33 -5.42 -3.07
C LEU A 98 1.57 -4.40 -2.21
N ALA A 99 0.94 -4.86 -1.12
CA ALA A 99 0.27 -3.97 -0.16
C ALA A 99 1.28 -3.04 0.52
N PHE A 100 2.46 -3.56 0.88
CA PHE A 100 3.52 -2.76 1.49
C PHE A 100 4.08 -1.69 0.53
N GLU A 101 4.36 -2.03 -0.73
CA GLU A 101 4.82 -1.09 -1.75
C GLU A 101 3.80 0.05 -1.97
N HIS A 102 2.51 -0.30 -2.04
CA HIS A 102 1.43 0.69 -2.13
C HIS A 102 1.41 1.59 -0.90
N ASN A 103 1.46 1.01 0.31
CA ASN A 103 1.44 1.75 1.56
C ASN A 103 2.67 2.67 1.70
N GLN A 104 3.86 2.26 1.25
CA GLN A 104 5.05 3.11 1.21
C GLN A 104 4.85 4.36 0.35
N LYS A 105 4.24 4.21 -0.84
CA LYS A 105 3.88 5.36 -1.70
C LYS A 105 2.92 6.30 -0.97
N MET A 106 1.91 5.76 -0.28
CA MET A 106 0.95 6.54 0.49
C MET A 106 1.57 7.23 1.71
N VAL A 107 2.56 6.64 2.38
CA VAL A 107 3.35 7.29 3.44
C VAL A 107 4.07 8.52 2.88
N PHE A 108 4.78 8.37 1.76
CA PHE A 108 5.49 9.48 1.14
C PHE A 108 4.54 10.63 0.77
N GLU A 109 3.43 10.31 0.10
CA GLU A 109 2.41 11.29 -0.28
C GLU A 109 1.82 11.98 0.97
N SER A 110 1.53 11.21 2.02
CA SER A 110 1.00 11.71 3.30
C SER A 110 1.99 12.64 4.01
N LEU A 111 3.28 12.30 4.01
CA LEU A 111 4.33 13.14 4.56
C LEU A 111 4.50 14.44 3.78
N GLN A 112 4.45 14.39 2.44
CA GLN A 112 4.51 15.58 1.61
C GLN A 112 3.34 16.51 1.89
N MET A 113 2.12 15.97 1.99
CA MET A 113 0.93 16.77 2.32
C MET A 113 1.04 17.44 3.70
N VAL A 114 1.57 16.75 4.71
CA VAL A 114 1.79 17.35 6.04
C VAL A 114 2.87 18.44 5.99
N ARG A 115 3.97 18.21 5.27
CA ARG A 115 5.04 19.22 5.10
C ARG A 115 4.58 20.45 4.33
N MET A 116 3.71 20.26 3.33
CA MET A 116 3.14 21.35 2.52
C MET A 116 1.98 22.07 3.24
N GLY A 117 1.22 21.37 4.08
CA GLY A 117 0.14 21.95 4.88
C GLY A 117 0.63 22.79 6.07
N ASN A 118 1.91 22.68 6.43
CA ASN A 118 2.53 23.37 7.57
C ASN A 118 3.07 24.79 7.25
N PHE A 119 2.61 25.43 6.17
CA PHE A 119 2.93 26.84 5.83
C PHE A 119 1.98 27.87 6.47
N GLN A 120 1.49 27.64 7.69
CA GLN A 120 0.78 28.66 8.50
C GLN A 120 1.21 28.60 9.96
#